data_AF-A0A5C7JC07-F1
#
_entry.id   AF-A0A5C7JC07-F1
#
_cell.length_a   1.000
_cell.length_b   1.000
_cell.length_c   1.000
_cell.angle_alpha   90.00
_cell.angle_beta   90.00
_cell.angle_gamma   90.00
#
_symmetry.space_group_name_H-M   'P 1'
#
loop_
_entity.id
_entity.type
_entity.pdbx_description
1 polymer ?
#
loop_
_entity_poly.entity_id
_entity_poly.type
_entity_poly.pdbx_seq_one_letter_code
_entity_poly.pdbx_strand_id
1 'polypeptide(L)'
;MSNGGNGAEAAIFAGYSKYAARPTASRLLTCDNVKRYIQMSIEEAAEKLGLTPEYVLSKLKRGLDISIHDDDERETDVRAGVVCITEINKMLGHYKPTKAETENRIPQLDELIEIEREKLNN
;
A
#
# COMPACT_ATOMS: atom_id res chain seq x y z
N MET A 1 -20.08 -11.53 9.64
CA MET A 1 -19.70 -10.54 10.66
C MET A 1 -18.17 -10.45 10.65
N SER A 2 -17.60 -9.26 10.51
CA SER A 2 -16.15 -9.04 10.55
C SER A 2 -15.75 -8.74 11.99
N ASN A 3 -14.75 -9.46 12.54
CA ASN A 3 -14.38 -9.40 13.97
C ASN A 3 -13.58 -8.14 14.34
N GLY A 4 -14.01 -6.96 13.88
CA GLY A 4 -13.38 -5.68 14.24
C GLY A 4 -11.91 -5.54 13.86
N GLY A 5 -11.38 -6.40 12.99
CA GLY A 5 -9.96 -6.42 12.60
C GLY A 5 -9.03 -7.21 13.53
N ASN A 6 -9.53 -7.90 14.56
CA ASN A 6 -8.69 -8.72 15.44
C ASN A 6 -8.58 -10.17 14.94
N GLY A 7 -7.47 -10.48 14.27
CA GLY A 7 -7.21 -11.81 13.72
C GLY A 7 -7.17 -12.93 14.78
N ALA A 8 -6.74 -12.63 16.00
CA ALA A 8 -6.70 -13.63 17.07
C ALA A 8 -8.12 -13.99 17.55
N GLU A 9 -9.01 -13.01 17.67
CA GLU A 9 -10.42 -13.27 18.00
C GLU A 9 -11.15 -14.00 16.87
N ALA A 10 -10.82 -13.69 15.60
CA ALA A 10 -11.31 -14.45 14.46
C ALA A 10 -10.89 -15.92 14.50
N ALA A 11 -9.64 -16.22 14.85
CA ALA A 11 -9.19 -17.59 15.02
C ALA A 11 -9.90 -18.29 16.20
N ILE A 12 -10.09 -17.61 17.33
CA ILE A 12 -10.83 -18.19 18.48
C ILE A 12 -12.27 -18.49 18.10
N PHE A 13 -12.93 -17.56 17.42
CA PHE A 13 -14.31 -17.73 16.94
C PHE A 13 -14.43 -18.88 15.92
N ALA A 14 -13.40 -19.08 15.09
CA ALA A 14 -13.30 -20.20 14.17
C ALA A 14 -13.00 -21.55 14.87
N GLY A 15 -12.88 -21.57 16.20
CA GLY A 15 -12.68 -22.79 16.99
C GLY A 15 -11.22 -23.12 17.30
N TYR A 16 -10.26 -22.26 16.94
CA TYR A 16 -8.87 -22.47 17.35
C TYR A 16 -8.67 -22.18 18.84
N SER A 17 -7.73 -22.90 19.46
CA SER A 17 -7.41 -22.68 20.87
C SER A 17 -6.89 -21.26 21.11
N LYS A 18 -7.22 -20.68 22.27
CA LYS A 18 -6.78 -19.32 22.65
C LYS A 18 -5.26 -19.15 22.60
N TYR A 19 -4.52 -20.21 22.94
CA TYR A 19 -3.05 -20.21 22.93
C TYR A 19 -2.46 -20.21 21.51
N ALA A 20 -3.13 -20.87 20.55
CA ALA A 20 -2.66 -20.96 19.17
C ALA A 20 -3.27 -19.90 18.24
N ALA A 21 -4.24 -19.11 18.72
CA ALA A 21 -5.02 -18.18 17.90
C ALA A 21 -4.17 -17.12 17.18
N ARG A 22 -3.23 -16.48 17.87
CA ARG A 22 -2.35 -15.44 17.30
C ARG A 22 -1.44 -15.97 16.18
N PRO A 23 -0.62 -17.02 16.41
CA PRO A 23 0.24 -17.54 15.34
C PRO A 23 -0.55 -18.14 14.19
N THR A 24 -1.69 -18.79 14.48
CA THR A 24 -2.59 -19.33 13.46
C THR A 24 -3.16 -18.23 12.57
N ALA A 25 -3.66 -17.14 13.16
CA ALA A 25 -4.18 -16.00 12.40
C ALA A 25 -3.11 -15.40 11.46
N SER A 26 -1.90 -15.19 11.98
CA SER A 26 -0.78 -14.68 11.17
C SER A 26 -0.47 -15.62 9.99
N ARG A 27 -0.37 -16.93 10.26
CA ARG A 27 -0.13 -17.94 9.22
C ARG A 27 -1.26 -17.99 8.18
N LEU A 28 -2.52 -17.92 8.60
CA LEU A 28 -3.65 -17.96 7.67
C LEU A 28 -3.65 -16.78 6.70
N LEU A 29 -3.23 -15.60 7.16
CA LEU A 29 -3.11 -14.42 6.29
C LEU A 29 -2.01 -14.55 5.24
N THR A 30 -1.00 -15.39 5.47
CA THR A 30 0.06 -15.63 4.47
C THR A 30 -0.30 -16.73 3.48
N CYS A 31 -1.29 -17.58 3.78
CA CYS A 31 -1.75 -18.65 2.89
C CYS A 31 -2.42 -18.09 1.63
N ASP A 32 -1.97 -18.55 0.46
CA ASP A 32 -2.42 -18.02 -0.83
C ASP A 32 -3.91 -18.26 -1.11
N ASN A 33 -4.47 -19.38 -0.65
CA ASN A 33 -5.90 -19.66 -0.75
C ASN A 33 -6.75 -18.63 0.00
N VAL A 34 -6.28 -18.20 1.18
CA VAL A 34 -6.98 -17.19 2.00
C VAL A 34 -6.88 -15.83 1.33
N LYS A 35 -5.69 -15.46 0.81
CA LYS A 35 -5.52 -14.22 0.05
C LYS A 35 -6.44 -14.18 -1.18
N ARG A 36 -6.51 -15.28 -1.94
CA ARG A 36 -7.39 -15.39 -3.09
C ARG A 36 -8.85 -15.23 -2.72
N TYR A 37 -9.28 -15.87 -1.63
CA TYR A 37 -10.65 -15.72 -1.13
C TYR A 37 -10.98 -14.27 -0.72
N ILE A 38 -10.05 -13.60 -0.05
CA ILE A 38 -10.19 -12.18 0.31
C ILE A 38 -10.30 -11.32 -0.95
N GLN A 39 -9.43 -11.55 -1.93
CA GLN A 39 -9.44 -10.83 -3.19
C GLN A 39 -10.77 -11.00 -3.93
N MET A 40 -11.27 -12.23 -4.06
CA MET A 40 -12.59 -12.51 -4.64
C MET A 40 -13.71 -11.80 -3.88
N SER A 41 -13.66 -11.78 -2.54
CA SER A 41 -14.67 -11.09 -1.72
C SER A 41 -14.66 -9.57 -1.96
N ILE A 42 -13.48 -8.99 -2.16
CA ILE A 42 -13.33 -7.57 -2.51
C ILE A 42 -13.90 -7.31 -3.91
N GLU A 43 -13.59 -8.18 -4.87
CA GLU A 43 -14.10 -8.09 -6.25
C GLU A 43 -15.62 -8.21 -6.29
N GLU A 44 -16.21 -9.19 -5.60
CA GLU A 44 -17.68 -9.32 -5.50
C GLU A 44 -18.33 -8.10 -4.85
N ALA A 45 -17.70 -7.51 -3.84
CA ALA A 45 -18.21 -6.30 -3.21
C ALA A 45 -18.12 -5.10 -4.17
N ALA A 46 -17.02 -4.99 -4.93
CA ALA A 46 -16.86 -3.97 -5.96
C ALA A 46 -17.92 -4.12 -7.06
N GLU A 47 -18.18 -5.34 -7.53
CA GLU A 47 -19.24 -5.63 -8.50
C GLU A 47 -20.62 -5.25 -7.98
N LYS A 48 -20.96 -5.66 -6.74
CA LYS A 48 -22.25 -5.31 -6.10
C LYS A 48 -22.44 -3.80 -5.96
N LEU A 49 -21.35 -3.06 -5.74
CA LEU A 49 -21.37 -1.60 -5.64
C LEU A 49 -21.23 -0.89 -7.00
N GLY A 50 -21.10 -1.63 -8.10
CA GLY A 50 -20.87 -1.06 -9.43
C GLY A 50 -19.57 -0.26 -9.54
N LEU A 51 -18.58 -0.57 -8.70
CA LEU A 51 -17.26 0.07 -8.69
C LEU A 51 -16.40 -0.49 -9.81
N THR A 52 -16.70 -0.10 -11.05
CA THR A 52 -15.83 -0.42 -12.19
C THR A 52 -14.62 0.53 -12.21
N PRO A 53 -13.50 0.16 -12.87
CA PRO A 53 -12.38 1.07 -13.07
C PRO A 53 -12.80 2.39 -13.71
N GLU A 54 -13.73 2.35 -14.68
CA GLU A 54 -14.27 3.54 -15.36
C GLU A 54 -15.08 4.41 -14.39
N TYR A 55 -15.88 3.80 -13.51
CA TYR A 55 -16.60 4.53 -12.48
C TYR A 55 -15.64 5.27 -11.56
N VAL A 56 -14.60 4.59 -11.05
CA VAL A 56 -13.61 5.20 -10.16
C VAL A 56 -12.84 6.33 -10.87
N LEU A 57 -12.40 6.11 -12.10
CA LEU A 57 -11.76 7.14 -12.92
C LEU A 57 -12.67 8.36 -13.13
N SER A 58 -13.96 8.13 -13.38
CA SER A 58 -14.92 9.24 -13.55
C SER A 58 -15.07 10.09 -12.28
N LYS A 59 -15.02 9.46 -11.10
CA LYS A 59 -15.10 10.15 -9.81
C LYS A 59 -13.82 10.90 -9.49
N LEU A 60 -12.66 10.31 -9.76
CA LEU A 60 -11.35 10.97 -9.60
C LEU A 60 -11.22 12.17 -10.55
N LYS A 61 -11.64 12.04 -11.81
CA LYS A 61 -11.66 13.15 -12.77
C LYS A 61 -12.57 14.28 -12.27
N ARG A 62 -13.78 13.97 -11.83
CA ARG A 62 -14.68 14.97 -11.25
C ARG A 62 -14.08 15.65 -10.01
N GLY A 63 -13.41 14.90 -9.14
CA GLY A 63 -12.70 15.45 -7.99
C GLY A 63 -11.58 16.39 -8.39
N LEU A 64 -10.84 16.04 -9.45
CA LEU A 64 -9.82 16.90 -10.05
C LEU A 64 -10.42 18.20 -10.58
N ASP A 65 -11.49 18.13 -11.38
CA ASP A 65 -12.16 19.31 -11.96
C ASP A 65 -12.75 20.25 -10.88
N ILE A 66 -13.11 19.72 -9.71
CA ILE A 66 -13.57 20.53 -8.57
C ILE A 66 -12.39 21.17 -7.84
N SER A 67 -11.31 20.42 -7.64
CA SER A 67 -10.16 20.83 -6.84
C SER A 67 -9.23 21.80 -7.56
N ILE A 68 -9.14 21.70 -8.90
CA ILE A 68 -8.39 22.60 -9.76
C ILE A 68 -9.38 23.23 -10.73
N HIS A 69 -9.64 24.52 -10.55
CA HIS A 69 -10.54 25.31 -11.38
C HIS A 69 -9.82 26.57 -11.85
N ASP A 70 -10.11 27.00 -13.07
CA ASP A 70 -9.44 28.15 -13.72
C ASP A 70 -10.02 29.51 -13.26
N ASP A 71 -11.08 29.51 -12.44
CA ASP A 71 -11.73 30.72 -11.93
C ASP A 71 -11.11 31.18 -10.59
N ASP A 72 -10.63 32.42 -10.54
CA ASP A 72 -9.97 33.05 -9.38
C ASP A 72 -10.87 33.21 -8.13
N GLU A 73 -12.18 32.96 -8.22
CA GLU A 73 -13.14 33.21 -7.14
C GLU A 73 -13.28 32.06 -6.13
N ARG A 74 -12.75 30.87 -6.44
CA ARG A 74 -12.85 29.69 -5.57
C ARG A 74 -11.49 29.32 -4.99
N GLU A 75 -11.51 28.84 -3.76
CA GLU A 75 -10.32 28.31 -3.12
C GLU A 75 -9.97 26.95 -3.75
N THR A 76 -8.84 26.92 -4.44
CA THR A 76 -8.29 25.71 -5.09
C THR A 76 -7.65 24.80 -4.05
N ASP A 77 -8.15 23.57 -3.90
CA ASP A 77 -7.47 22.55 -3.10
C ASP A 77 -6.48 21.77 -3.95
N VAL A 78 -5.29 22.36 -4.13
CA VAL A 78 -4.19 21.78 -4.91
C VAL A 78 -3.81 20.39 -4.40
N ARG A 79 -3.93 20.12 -3.09
CA ARG A 79 -3.58 18.80 -2.53
C ARG A 79 -4.56 17.75 -3.00
N ALA A 80 -5.87 18.05 -2.94
CA ALA A 80 -6.90 17.15 -3.45
C ALA A 80 -6.70 16.88 -4.96
N GLY A 81 -6.34 17.90 -5.74
CA GLY A 81 -6.03 17.77 -7.16
C GLY A 81 -4.83 16.86 -7.43
N VAL A 82 -3.71 17.07 -6.73
CA VAL A 82 -2.51 16.23 -6.86
C VAL A 82 -2.81 14.77 -6.49
N VAL A 83 -3.61 14.52 -5.45
CA VAL A 83 -4.03 13.16 -5.07
C VAL A 83 -4.85 12.52 -6.20
N CYS A 84 -5.83 13.22 -6.75
CA CYS A 84 -6.65 12.71 -7.85
C CYS A 84 -5.79 12.36 -9.07
N ILE A 85 -4.87 13.25 -9.48
CA ILE A 85 -3.92 13.00 -10.58
C ILE A 85 -3.05 11.77 -10.29
N THR A 86 -2.55 11.64 -9.06
CA THR A 86 -1.67 10.54 -8.67
C THR A 86 -2.39 9.20 -8.76
N GLU A 87 -3.62 9.11 -8.24
CA GLU A 87 -4.41 7.88 -8.31
C GLU A 87 -4.82 7.53 -9.73
N ILE A 88 -5.18 8.52 -10.56
CA ILE A 88 -5.43 8.31 -12.00
C ILE A 88 -4.18 7.74 -12.69
N ASN A 89 -3.00 8.31 -12.45
CA ASN A 89 -1.75 7.84 -13.04
C ASN A 89 -1.39 6.40 -12.62
N LYS A 90 -1.70 6.00 -11.38
CA LYS A 90 -1.55 4.61 -10.92
C LYS A 90 -2.50 3.68 -11.67
N MET A 91 -3.77 4.08 -11.82
CA MET A 91 -4.78 3.28 -12.53
C MET A 91 -4.47 3.12 -14.03
N LEU A 92 -3.91 4.15 -14.67
CA LEU A 92 -3.52 4.11 -16.08
C LEU A 92 -2.18 3.39 -16.32
N GLY A 93 -1.48 2.97 -15.27
CA GLY A 93 -0.18 2.31 -15.37
C GLY A 93 0.98 3.24 -15.72
N HIS A 94 0.81 4.57 -15.61
CA HIS A 94 1.87 5.56 -15.79
C HIS A 94 2.83 5.65 -14.59
N TYR A 95 2.50 4.97 -13.49
CA TYR A 95 3.34 4.89 -12.31
C TYR A 95 4.50 3.90 -12.51
N LYS A 96 5.74 4.40 -12.52
CA LYS A 96 6.95 3.57 -12.59
C LYS A 96 7.45 3.29 -11.16
N PRO A 97 7.39 2.05 -10.64
CA PRO A 97 7.80 1.73 -9.27
C PRO A 97 9.33 1.56 -9.15
N THR A 98 10.14 2.12 -10.06
CA THR A 98 11.59 1.99 -9.98
C THR A 98 12.12 2.86 -8.84
N LYS A 99 12.27 2.28 -7.65
CA LYS A 99 13.24 2.77 -6.68
C LYS A 99 14.62 2.56 -7.30
N ALA A 100 15.27 3.64 -7.74
CA ALA A 100 16.70 3.58 -7.92
C ALA A 100 17.29 3.43 -6.53
N GLU A 101 17.79 2.23 -6.19
CA GLU A 101 18.65 2.07 -5.04
C GLU A 101 19.92 2.87 -5.34
N THR A 102 19.99 4.10 -4.86
CA THR A 102 21.28 4.76 -4.69
C THR A 102 21.97 4.02 -3.57
N GLU A 103 22.88 3.10 -3.92
CA GLU A 103 23.90 2.66 -2.98
C GLU A 103 24.61 3.93 -2.47
N ASN A 104 24.31 4.34 -1.24
CA ASN A 104 25.15 5.29 -0.49
C ASN A 104 26.46 4.57 -0.15
N ARG A 105 27.26 4.24 -1.16
CA ARG A 105 28.68 3.94 -0.97
C ARG A 105 29.33 5.27 -0.65
N ILE A 106 29.69 5.48 0.61
CA ILE A 106 30.62 6.52 1.00
C ILE A 106 32.01 5.95 0.73
N PRO A 107 32.72 6.35 -0.34
CA PRO A 107 33.99 5.72 -0.72
C PRO A 107 35.05 5.83 0.38
N GLN A 108 34.94 6.89 1.19
CA GLN A 108 35.83 7.20 2.30
C GLN A 108 35.69 6.22 3.48
N LEU A 109 34.58 5.47 3.58
CA LEU A 109 34.37 4.51 4.67
C LEU A 109 35.16 3.22 4.44
N ASP A 110 35.33 2.80 3.19
CA ASP A 110 36.11 1.61 2.84
C ASP A 110 37.60 1.82 3.14
N GLU A 111 38.15 3.01 2.81
CA GLU A 111 39.52 3.40 3.16
C GLU A 111 39.76 3.43 4.67
N LEU A 112 38.79 3.94 5.46
CA LEU A 112 38.89 3.99 6.92
C LEU A 112 38.87 2.59 7.54
N ILE A 113 38.04 1.68 7.02
CA ILE A 113 37.98 0.28 7.46
C ILE A 113 39.30 -0.44 7.16
N GLU A 114 39.92 -0.15 6.02
CA GLU A 114 41.20 -0.75 5.63
C GLU A 114 42.35 -0.26 6.52
N ILE A 115 42.40 1.05 6.81
CA ILE A 115 43.37 1.64 7.75
C ILE A 115 43.21 1.07 9.17
N GLU A 116 41.97 0.86 9.65
CA GLU A 116 41.75 0.24 10.96
C GLU A 116 42.19 -1.24 10.99
N ARG A 117 41.96 -1.98 9.91
CA ARG A 117 42.41 -3.39 9.81
C ARG A 117 43.92 -3.52 9.79
N GLU A 118 44.64 -2.59 9.15
CA GLU A 118 46.11 -2.58 9.16
C GLU A 118 46.67 -2.23 10.54
N LYS A 119 46.02 -1.34 11.29
CA LYS A 119 46.42 -0.98 12.67
C LYS A 119 46.22 -2.09 13.69
N LEU A 120 45.28 -3.00 13.45
CA LEU A 120 45.00 -4.14 14.34
C LEU A 120 45.94 -5.33 14.11
N ASN A 121 46.64 -5.36 12.97
CA ASN A 121 47.54 -6.45 12.57
C ASN A 121 49.04 -6.12 12.71
N ASN A 122 49.38 -4.94 13.24
CA ASN A 122 50.73 -4.53 13.67
C ASN A 122 50.76 -4.36 15.19
#